data_AF-A0A1E1XI70-F1
#
_entry.id   AF-A0A1E1XI70-F1
#
_cell.length_a   1.000
_cell.length_b   1.000
_cell.length_c   1.000
_cell.angle_alpha   90.00
_cell.angle_beta   90.00
_cell.angle_gamma   90.00
#
_symmetry.space_group_name_H-M   'P 1'
#
loop_
_entity.id
_entity.type
_entity.pdbx_description
1 polymer ?
#
loop_
_entity_poly.entity_id
_entity_poly.type
_entity_poly.pdbx_seq_one_letter_code
_entity_poly.pdbx_strand_id
1 'polypeptide(L)'
;LLLTIAGLTAAAPGTEVPGVCKIPEDQPPCRANLPAWVYNKSAGYCEKLAHGGCYKPGSFFSEEDCNVNCRDPVLGLCAAPVKRSCGSGSKQYFFDPEMRQCSSYDGCFSTGRVSNGGKTFSSFKDCNDTCERFAQDPCLLSQDSGKDCREEPAASRTKTWFSFNSEKGVCEALNYKGCAGNRNRFRDEKDCWKVCAKHMKTCNLPLSSGYACGHHKGKAVRVYGYNPKSEKCERFMYKGCGGNNNKFRTARDCWNTCARASSNNCAKDPNLNVDGIGIYQRYYYDRGDDKCKFTRFFTKSNDGKNRFYTVTECQKECKAYYKGETNWMED
;
A
#
# COMPACT_ATOMS: atom_id res chain seq x y z
N LEU A 1 -56.80 19.25 14.96
CA LEU A 1 -55.77 19.87 14.09
C LEU A 1 -54.45 19.16 14.38
N LEU A 2 -54.12 18.10 13.63
CA LEU A 2 -52.84 17.39 13.72
C LEU A 2 -52.09 17.67 12.42
N LEU A 3 -51.12 18.57 12.48
CA LEU A 3 -50.22 18.89 11.37
C LEU A 3 -49.06 17.90 11.41
N THR A 4 -49.11 16.87 10.57
CA THR A 4 -47.94 16.04 10.25
C THR A 4 -47.05 16.82 9.30
N ILE A 5 -45.91 17.29 9.80
CA ILE A 5 -44.84 17.84 8.96
C ILE A 5 -44.19 16.65 8.24
N ALA A 6 -44.53 16.46 6.98
CA ALA A 6 -43.80 15.56 6.09
C ALA A 6 -42.40 16.16 5.86
N GLY A 7 -41.41 15.65 6.58
CA GLY A 7 -40.01 15.92 6.27
C GLY A 7 -39.68 15.31 4.91
N LEU A 8 -39.50 16.15 3.89
CA LEU A 8 -38.79 15.74 2.70
C LEU A 8 -37.34 15.47 3.12
N THR A 9 -37.00 14.19 3.32
CA THR A 9 -35.60 13.77 3.26
C THR A 9 -35.16 13.94 1.81
N ALA A 10 -34.46 15.02 1.51
CA ALA A 10 -33.72 15.14 0.26
C ALA A 10 -32.78 13.92 0.18
N ALA A 11 -33.05 13.01 -0.75
CA ALA A 11 -32.13 11.94 -1.06
C ALA A 11 -30.78 12.58 -1.41
N ALA A 12 -29.72 12.19 -0.71
CA ALA A 12 -28.38 12.68 -1.02
C ALA A 12 -28.10 12.39 -2.52
N PRO A 13 -27.74 13.40 -3.33
CA PRO A 13 -27.47 13.18 -4.74
C PRO A 13 -26.28 12.23 -4.91
N GLY A 14 -26.50 11.12 -5.64
CA GLY A 14 -25.47 10.12 -5.97
C GLY A 14 -25.65 8.78 -5.24
N THR A 15 -26.73 8.04 -5.50
CA THR A 15 -26.88 6.65 -5.02
C THR A 15 -27.47 5.70 -6.05
N GLU A 16 -28.08 6.23 -7.12
CA GLU A 16 -28.67 5.41 -8.17
C GLU A 16 -27.73 5.27 -9.36
N VAL A 17 -27.59 4.03 -9.84
CA VAL A 17 -26.80 3.73 -11.03
C VAL A 17 -27.54 4.26 -12.25
N PRO A 18 -26.92 5.14 -13.06
CA PRO A 18 -27.55 5.69 -14.26
C PRO A 18 -28.05 4.59 -15.20
N GLY A 19 -29.19 4.81 -15.85
CA GLY A 19 -29.81 3.82 -16.74
C GLY A 19 -28.88 3.34 -17.86
N VAL A 20 -28.02 4.24 -18.37
CA VAL A 20 -27.00 3.97 -19.40
C VAL A 20 -25.94 2.96 -18.96
N CYS A 21 -25.83 2.69 -17.65
CA CYS A 21 -24.85 1.80 -17.04
C CYS A 21 -25.40 0.41 -16.73
N LYS A 22 -26.71 0.18 -16.89
CA LYS A 22 -27.36 -1.10 -16.62
C LYS A 22 -27.08 -2.06 -17.78
N ILE A 23 -26.55 -3.24 -17.47
CA ILE A 23 -26.34 -4.33 -18.43
C ILE A 23 -27.58 -5.25 -18.42
N PRO A 24 -28.23 -5.50 -19.56
CA PRO A 24 -29.30 -6.50 -19.66
C PRO A 24 -28.83 -7.93 -19.35
N GLU A 25 -29.65 -8.71 -18.63
CA GLU A 25 -29.32 -10.05 -18.12
C GLU A 25 -29.27 -11.12 -19.23
N ASP A 26 -30.08 -10.96 -20.28
CA ASP A 26 -30.13 -11.86 -21.44
C ASP A 26 -29.42 -11.26 -22.66
N GLN A 27 -28.19 -11.70 -22.93
CA GLN A 27 -27.51 -11.36 -24.19
C GLN A 27 -26.78 -12.57 -24.79
N PRO A 28 -26.92 -12.80 -26.11
CA PRO A 28 -26.30 -13.93 -26.78
C PRO A 28 -24.76 -13.86 -26.73
N PRO A 29 -24.07 -15.02 -26.75
CA PRO A 29 -22.62 -15.06 -26.78
C PRO A 29 -22.09 -14.39 -28.05
N CYS A 30 -21.05 -13.59 -27.89
CA CYS A 30 -20.49 -12.73 -28.92
C CYS A 30 -19.09 -13.17 -29.31
N ARG A 31 -18.78 -13.14 -30.61
CA ARG A 31 -17.50 -13.62 -31.17
C ARG A 31 -16.50 -12.51 -31.51
N ALA A 32 -16.90 -11.24 -31.42
CA ALA A 32 -16.01 -10.11 -31.67
C ALA A 32 -15.25 -9.72 -30.38
N ASN A 33 -14.03 -9.20 -30.54
CA ASN A 33 -13.10 -8.93 -29.44
C ASN A 33 -12.72 -7.44 -29.42
N LEU A 34 -13.55 -6.60 -28.78
CA LEU A 34 -13.23 -5.19 -28.53
C LEU A 34 -13.17 -4.95 -27.02
N PRO A 35 -12.28 -4.06 -26.53
CA PRO A 35 -12.26 -3.66 -25.13
C PRO A 35 -13.56 -2.91 -24.77
N ALA A 36 -14.28 -3.42 -23.78
CA ALA A 36 -15.48 -2.79 -23.23
C ALA A 36 -15.34 -2.63 -21.72
N TRP A 37 -15.72 -1.48 -21.18
CA TRP A 37 -15.73 -1.15 -19.76
C TRP A 37 -17.16 -1.13 -19.25
N VAL A 38 -17.40 -1.71 -18.08
CA VAL A 38 -18.73 -1.75 -17.47
C VAL A 38 -18.70 -1.35 -16.00
N TYR A 39 -19.78 -0.75 -15.52
CA TYR A 39 -19.87 -0.36 -14.12
C TYR A 39 -20.37 -1.52 -13.25
N ASN A 40 -19.51 -1.99 -12.36
CA ASN A 40 -19.85 -2.98 -11.36
C ASN A 40 -20.48 -2.28 -10.15
N LYS A 41 -21.80 -2.37 -9.98
CA LYS A 41 -22.52 -1.71 -8.87
C LYS A 41 -22.08 -2.19 -7.49
N SER A 42 -21.89 -3.50 -7.31
CA SER A 42 -21.48 -4.09 -6.03
C SER A 42 -20.08 -3.64 -5.63
N ALA A 43 -19.22 -3.44 -6.63
CA ALA A 43 -17.85 -3.00 -6.43
C ALA A 43 -17.70 -1.47 -6.52
N GLY A 44 -18.66 -0.73 -7.06
CA GLY A 44 -18.62 0.74 -7.16
C GLY A 44 -17.56 1.28 -8.13
N TYR A 45 -17.20 0.54 -9.19
CA TYR A 45 -16.22 0.99 -10.18
C TYR A 45 -16.40 0.40 -11.58
N CYS A 46 -15.72 1.00 -12.55
CA CYS A 46 -15.65 0.51 -13.92
C CYS A 46 -14.58 -0.58 -14.09
N GLU A 47 -14.98 -1.70 -14.67
CA GLU A 47 -14.13 -2.86 -14.94
C GLU A 47 -14.08 -3.20 -16.43
N LYS A 48 -12.92 -3.66 -16.90
CA LYS A 48 -12.75 -4.12 -18.27
C LYS A 48 -13.38 -5.52 -18.42
N LEU A 49 -14.13 -5.73 -19.50
CA LEU A 49 -14.70 -7.02 -19.90
C LEU A 49 -13.72 -7.82 -20.76
N ALA A 50 -13.83 -9.16 -20.66
CA ALA A 50 -12.99 -10.10 -21.40
C ALA A 50 -13.36 -10.30 -22.87
N HIS A 51 -14.65 -10.18 -23.21
CA HIS A 51 -15.20 -10.44 -24.53
C HIS A 51 -16.22 -9.33 -24.88
N GLY A 52 -15.73 -8.13 -25.17
CA GLY A 52 -16.55 -6.92 -25.30
C GLY A 52 -16.99 -6.54 -26.72
N GLY A 53 -16.78 -7.40 -27.73
CA GLY A 53 -16.90 -6.96 -29.13
C GLY A 53 -18.30 -6.85 -29.74
N CYS A 54 -19.37 -6.94 -28.97
CA CYS A 54 -20.63 -6.34 -29.38
C CYS A 54 -21.02 -5.32 -28.34
N TYR A 55 -21.30 -4.11 -28.79
CA TYR A 55 -21.87 -3.04 -27.99
C TYR A 55 -22.97 -3.60 -27.10
N LYS A 56 -22.68 -3.70 -25.80
CA LYS A 56 -23.69 -4.01 -24.79
C LYS A 56 -24.22 -2.66 -24.31
N PRO A 57 -25.54 -2.41 -24.31
CA PRO A 57 -26.10 -1.38 -23.45
C PRO A 57 -25.52 -1.53 -22.04
N GLY A 58 -25.01 -0.46 -21.44
CA GLY A 58 -24.25 -0.54 -20.19
C GLY A 58 -22.73 -0.57 -20.32
N SER A 59 -22.16 -0.61 -21.54
CA SER A 59 -20.71 -0.70 -21.77
C SER A 59 -20.11 0.47 -22.53
N PHE A 60 -18.82 0.74 -22.29
CA PHE A 60 -18.10 1.92 -22.78
C PHE A 60 -16.75 1.53 -23.38
N PHE A 61 -16.22 2.35 -24.29
CA PHE A 61 -14.94 2.07 -24.97
C PHE A 61 -13.71 2.31 -24.10
N SER A 62 -13.80 3.24 -23.15
CA SER A 62 -12.72 3.60 -22.25
C SER A 62 -13.15 3.55 -20.79
N GLU A 63 -12.16 3.36 -19.90
CA GLU A 63 -12.38 3.44 -18.45
C GLU A 63 -12.93 4.81 -18.06
N GLU A 64 -12.42 5.85 -18.71
CA GLU A 64 -12.82 7.24 -18.48
C GLU A 64 -14.29 7.47 -18.86
N ASP A 65 -14.72 7.01 -20.04
CA ASP A 65 -16.11 7.15 -20.45
C ASP A 65 -17.04 6.41 -19.48
N CYS A 66 -16.67 5.21 -19.04
CA CYS A 66 -17.45 4.50 -18.02
C CYS A 66 -17.47 5.26 -16.69
N ASN A 67 -16.33 5.79 -16.25
CA ASN A 67 -16.25 6.54 -15.00
C ASN A 67 -17.17 7.78 -15.04
N VAL A 68 -17.07 8.56 -16.11
CA VAL A 68 -17.86 9.77 -16.35
C VAL A 68 -19.35 9.49 -16.38
N ASN A 69 -19.76 8.42 -17.06
CA ASN A 69 -21.18 8.14 -17.26
C ASN A 69 -21.81 7.31 -16.13
N CYS A 70 -21.00 6.63 -15.31
CA CYS A 70 -21.49 5.66 -14.32
C CYS A 70 -20.95 5.85 -12.91
N ARG A 71 -19.63 5.80 -12.74
CA ARG A 71 -19.00 5.85 -11.41
C ARG A 71 -19.20 7.22 -10.77
N ASP A 72 -18.85 8.28 -11.48
CA ASP A 72 -18.83 9.63 -10.93
C ASP A 72 -20.24 10.13 -10.58
N PRO A 73 -21.30 9.86 -11.37
CA PRO A 73 -22.68 10.13 -10.94
C PRO A 73 -23.08 9.40 -9.65
N VAL A 74 -22.59 8.18 -9.42
CA VAL A 74 -22.84 7.44 -8.18
C VAL A 74 -22.02 8.04 -7.03
N LEU A 75 -20.79 8.50 -7.26
CA LEU A 75 -19.97 9.14 -6.22
C LEU A 75 -20.45 10.56 -5.87
N GLY A 76 -21.09 11.26 -6.81
CA GLY A 76 -21.58 12.62 -6.64
C GLY A 76 -20.46 13.57 -6.23
N LEU A 77 -20.60 14.21 -5.06
CA LEU A 77 -19.59 15.11 -4.50
C LEU A 77 -18.23 14.44 -4.24
N CYS A 78 -18.22 13.11 -4.13
CA CYS A 78 -17.04 12.31 -3.89
C CYS A 78 -16.37 11.84 -5.19
N ALA A 79 -16.87 12.20 -6.37
CA ALA A 79 -16.14 11.94 -7.60
C ALA A 79 -14.80 12.69 -7.59
N ALA A 80 -13.79 12.16 -8.28
CA ALA A 80 -12.48 12.78 -8.32
C ALA A 80 -12.55 14.15 -9.01
N PRO A 81 -12.08 15.25 -8.38
CA PRO A 81 -12.03 16.54 -9.03
C PRO A 81 -10.89 16.62 -10.06
N VAL A 82 -11.09 17.40 -11.12
CA VAL A 82 -10.09 17.56 -12.20
C VAL A 82 -8.96 18.48 -11.74
N LYS A 83 -7.77 17.90 -11.59
CA LYS A 83 -6.52 18.62 -11.26
C LYS A 83 -6.17 19.62 -12.37
N ARG A 84 -5.62 20.78 -11.99
CA ARG A 84 -5.08 21.77 -12.94
C ARG A 84 -3.70 22.23 -12.50
N SER A 85 -2.86 22.51 -13.48
CA SER A 85 -1.56 23.16 -13.26
C SER A 85 -1.77 24.61 -12.83
N CYS A 86 -1.16 25.00 -11.71
CA CYS A 86 -1.12 26.37 -11.23
C CYS A 86 0.28 26.69 -10.66
N GLY A 87 0.68 27.96 -10.71
CA GLY A 87 2.01 28.40 -10.24
C GLY A 87 2.18 28.40 -8.73
N SER A 88 1.08 28.40 -7.97
CA SER A 88 1.04 28.25 -6.52
C SER A 88 -0.29 27.63 -6.13
N GLY A 89 -0.29 26.63 -5.26
CA GLY A 89 -1.49 25.90 -4.83
C GLY A 89 -1.50 25.71 -3.31
N SER A 90 -2.70 25.58 -2.75
CA SER A 90 -2.90 25.20 -1.35
C SER A 90 -3.12 23.70 -1.25
N LYS A 91 -2.94 23.15 -0.04
CA LYS A 91 -3.31 21.77 0.26
C LYS A 91 -4.82 21.61 0.14
N GLN A 92 -5.26 20.73 -0.73
CA GLN A 92 -6.66 20.46 -1.01
C GLN A 92 -6.95 18.98 -0.74
N TYR A 93 -8.14 18.68 -0.20
CA TYR A 93 -8.56 17.31 0.13
C TYR A 93 -9.64 16.85 -0.85
N PHE A 94 -9.61 15.58 -1.24
CA PHE A 94 -10.60 15.00 -2.16
C PHE A 94 -10.74 13.50 -1.90
N PHE A 95 -11.88 12.91 -2.28
CA PHE A 95 -12.00 11.45 -2.28
C PHE A 95 -11.32 10.91 -3.54
N ASP A 96 -10.34 10.04 -3.35
CA ASP A 96 -9.67 9.33 -4.42
C ASP A 96 -10.43 8.03 -4.72
N PRO A 97 -11.17 7.92 -5.85
CA PRO A 97 -11.95 6.72 -6.17
C PRO A 97 -11.08 5.50 -6.47
N GLU A 98 -9.82 5.68 -6.84
CA GLU A 98 -8.90 4.56 -7.07
C GLU A 98 -8.41 3.99 -5.73
N MET A 99 -8.01 4.86 -4.80
CA MET A 99 -7.55 4.45 -3.47
C MET A 99 -8.69 4.17 -2.47
N ARG A 100 -9.92 4.60 -2.79
CA ARG A 100 -11.12 4.55 -1.92
C ARG A 100 -10.90 5.16 -0.55
N GLN A 101 -10.23 6.30 -0.53
CA GLN A 101 -9.98 7.05 0.68
C GLN A 101 -9.88 8.51 0.34
N CYS A 102 -10.06 9.34 1.34
CA CYS A 102 -9.69 10.74 1.21
C CYS A 102 -8.17 10.84 1.07
N SER A 103 -7.76 11.68 0.13
CA SER A 103 -6.36 11.98 -0.20
C SER A 103 -6.20 13.51 -0.23
N SER A 104 -4.96 13.97 -0.15
CA SER A 104 -4.63 15.38 -0.37
C SER A 104 -3.76 15.57 -1.61
N TYR A 105 -3.83 16.76 -2.18
CA TYR A 105 -2.96 17.18 -3.27
C TYR A 105 -2.60 18.65 -3.06
N ASP A 106 -1.31 18.96 -3.12
CA ASP A 106 -0.82 20.33 -3.12
C ASP A 106 -0.91 20.88 -4.55
N GLY A 107 -1.92 21.71 -4.81
CA GLY A 107 -2.19 22.22 -6.14
C GLY A 107 -3.58 22.84 -6.26
N CYS A 108 -4.03 23.03 -7.49
CA CYS A 108 -5.33 23.63 -7.77
C CYS A 108 -6.24 22.66 -8.51
N PHE A 109 -7.53 22.79 -8.28
CA PHE A 109 -8.56 22.04 -8.98
C PHE A 109 -9.42 22.98 -9.83
N SER A 110 -9.95 22.46 -10.93
CA SER A 110 -10.90 23.18 -11.78
C SER A 110 -12.22 23.38 -11.05
N THR A 111 -12.56 24.60 -10.64
CA THR A 111 -13.87 24.90 -10.01
C THR A 111 -15.00 25.14 -11.02
N GLY A 112 -14.77 24.92 -12.33
CA GLY A 112 -15.59 25.60 -13.34
C GLY A 112 -16.35 24.81 -14.41
N ARG A 113 -15.89 23.67 -14.96
CA ARG A 113 -16.49 23.12 -16.22
C ARG A 113 -16.27 21.63 -16.47
N VAL A 114 -16.57 20.74 -15.53
CA VAL A 114 -16.80 19.32 -15.87
C VAL A 114 -17.99 18.80 -15.05
N SER A 115 -18.95 18.23 -15.76
CA SER A 115 -20.34 17.98 -15.34
C SER A 115 -20.55 16.82 -14.35
N ASN A 116 -19.54 16.42 -13.57
CA ASN A 116 -19.61 15.18 -12.76
C ASN A 116 -19.39 15.38 -11.26
N GLY A 117 -19.82 16.51 -10.69
CA GLY A 117 -20.13 16.63 -9.26
C GLY A 117 -18.97 16.61 -8.25
N GLY A 118 -17.78 16.11 -8.61
CA GLY A 118 -16.64 15.98 -7.70
C GLY A 118 -16.12 17.32 -7.19
N LYS A 119 -15.98 17.45 -5.87
CA LYS A 119 -15.45 18.67 -5.21
C LYS A 119 -14.20 18.39 -4.39
N THR A 120 -13.48 19.46 -4.06
CA THR A 120 -12.51 19.42 -2.97
C THR A 120 -13.20 19.72 -1.63
N PHE A 121 -12.54 19.30 -0.55
CA PHE A 121 -12.95 19.49 0.83
C PHE A 121 -11.93 20.36 1.56
N SER A 122 -12.40 21.10 2.57
CA SER A 122 -11.57 21.95 3.43
C SER A 122 -10.64 21.17 4.34
N SER A 123 -11.01 19.93 4.70
CA SER A 123 -10.20 19.07 5.55
C SER A 123 -10.38 17.58 5.22
N PHE A 124 -9.44 16.76 5.69
CA PHE A 124 -9.54 15.30 5.61
C PHE A 124 -10.79 14.77 6.34
N LYS A 125 -11.15 15.40 7.46
CA LYS A 125 -12.35 15.05 8.23
C LYS A 125 -13.61 15.31 7.42
N ASP A 126 -13.75 16.48 6.80
CA ASP A 126 -14.93 16.81 5.99
C ASP A 126 -15.09 15.87 4.80
N CYS A 127 -13.98 15.48 4.18
CA CYS A 127 -13.97 14.49 3.12
C CYS A 127 -14.45 13.12 3.62
N ASN A 128 -13.91 12.63 4.74
CA ASN A 128 -14.29 11.34 5.30
C ASN A 128 -15.77 11.34 5.70
N ASP A 129 -16.22 12.33 6.47
CA ASP A 129 -17.61 12.45 6.91
C ASP A 129 -18.59 12.46 5.72
N THR A 130 -18.16 12.96 4.55
CA THR A 130 -18.99 12.98 3.32
C THR A 130 -18.89 11.68 2.51
N CYS A 131 -17.70 11.08 2.42
CA CYS A 131 -17.37 10.06 1.43
C CYS A 131 -17.05 8.67 2.00
N GLU A 132 -17.06 8.51 3.33
CA GLU A 132 -16.70 7.25 4.01
C GLU A 132 -17.52 6.05 3.53
N ARG A 133 -18.78 6.26 3.14
CA ARG A 133 -19.64 5.19 2.60
C ARG A 133 -19.08 4.53 1.33
N PHE A 134 -18.23 5.25 0.59
CA PHE A 134 -17.53 4.75 -0.59
C PHE A 134 -16.12 4.24 -0.27
N ALA A 135 -15.62 4.51 0.94
CA ALA A 135 -14.33 4.05 1.46
C ALA A 135 -14.42 2.59 1.95
N GLN A 136 -14.80 1.67 1.06
CA GLN A 136 -14.69 0.24 1.33
C GLN A 136 -13.22 -0.14 1.42
N ASP A 137 -12.81 -0.70 2.55
CA ASP A 137 -11.44 -1.11 2.80
C ASP A 137 -11.00 -2.24 1.86
N PRO A 138 -10.17 -1.95 0.84
CA PRO A 138 -9.77 -2.96 -0.14
C PRO A 138 -8.93 -4.07 0.49
N CYS A 139 -8.29 -3.82 1.63
CA CYS A 139 -7.40 -4.75 2.31
C CYS A 139 -8.16 -5.87 3.03
N LEU A 140 -9.49 -5.76 3.15
CA LEU A 140 -10.36 -6.82 3.68
C LEU A 140 -10.82 -7.80 2.59
N LEU A 141 -10.63 -7.48 1.31
CA LEU A 141 -10.98 -8.35 0.20
C LEU A 141 -9.87 -9.39 -0.02
N SER A 142 -10.23 -10.58 -0.50
CA SER A 142 -9.26 -11.62 -0.85
C SER A 142 -8.37 -11.18 -2.01
N GLN A 143 -7.19 -11.78 -2.16
CA GLN A 143 -6.35 -11.56 -3.33
C GLN A 143 -7.03 -12.20 -4.56
N ASP A 144 -7.24 -11.42 -5.62
CA ASP A 144 -7.92 -11.90 -6.83
C ASP A 144 -7.14 -11.48 -8.08
N SER A 145 -6.54 -12.48 -8.73
CA SER A 145 -5.78 -12.32 -9.98
C SER A 145 -6.67 -12.00 -11.19
N GLY A 146 -7.99 -12.05 -11.04
CA GLY A 146 -8.93 -11.82 -12.11
C GLY A 146 -8.88 -12.90 -13.19
N LYS A 147 -9.33 -12.54 -14.39
CA LYS A 147 -9.36 -13.43 -15.56
C LYS A 147 -8.41 -12.93 -16.64
N ASP A 148 -7.98 -13.84 -17.50
CA ASP A 148 -7.24 -13.47 -18.69
C ASP A 148 -8.22 -13.01 -19.77
N CYS A 149 -7.86 -11.89 -20.38
CA CYS A 149 -8.65 -11.10 -21.31
C CYS A 149 -7.80 -10.05 -22.00
N ARG A 150 -6.48 -10.21 -21.89
CA ARG A 150 -5.54 -9.42 -22.68
C ARG A 150 -5.22 -10.25 -23.91
N GLU A 151 -5.26 -9.60 -25.07
CA GLU A 151 -4.71 -10.15 -26.31
C GLU A 151 -3.22 -9.80 -26.48
N GLU A 152 -2.66 -8.96 -25.60
CA GLU A 152 -1.26 -8.54 -25.66
C GLU A 152 -0.30 -9.74 -25.57
N PRO A 153 0.76 -9.78 -26.43
CA PRO A 153 1.78 -10.81 -26.35
C PRO A 153 2.35 -10.92 -24.93
N ALA A 154 2.72 -12.13 -24.52
CA ALA A 154 3.29 -12.40 -23.21
C ALA A 154 4.47 -11.48 -22.83
N ALA A 155 5.17 -10.93 -23.82
CA ALA A 155 6.29 -10.00 -23.68
C ALA A 155 5.90 -8.58 -23.20
N SER A 156 4.62 -8.18 -23.29
CA SER A 156 4.10 -6.88 -22.83
C SER A 156 3.61 -6.92 -21.37
N ARG A 157 3.78 -8.05 -20.66
CA ARG A 157 3.25 -8.33 -19.30
C ARG A 157 4.02 -7.64 -18.16
N THR A 158 4.66 -6.50 -18.41
CA THR A 158 5.66 -5.93 -17.48
C THR A 158 5.07 -5.21 -16.26
N LYS A 159 3.75 -5.01 -16.18
CA LYS A 159 3.16 -4.32 -15.04
C LYS A 159 2.81 -5.28 -13.91
N THR A 160 3.73 -5.42 -12.96
CA THR A 160 3.48 -6.08 -11.67
C THR A 160 2.49 -5.23 -10.87
N TRP A 161 1.37 -5.82 -10.47
CA TRP A 161 0.43 -5.20 -9.53
C TRP A 161 0.78 -5.65 -8.12
N PHE A 162 0.19 -5.04 -7.11
CA PHE A 162 0.37 -5.42 -5.70
C PHE A 162 -0.98 -5.65 -5.05
N SER A 163 -1.04 -6.53 -4.07
CA SER A 163 -2.24 -6.82 -3.27
C SER A 163 -1.83 -7.05 -1.82
N PHE A 164 -2.72 -6.73 -0.89
CA PHE A 164 -2.53 -6.99 0.52
C PHE A 164 -2.95 -8.42 0.85
N ASN A 165 -2.01 -9.19 1.40
CA ASN A 165 -2.29 -10.49 1.98
C ASN A 165 -2.70 -10.29 3.44
N SER A 166 -3.98 -10.47 3.75
CA SER A 166 -4.52 -10.26 5.10
C SER A 166 -4.04 -11.29 6.12
N GLU A 167 -3.74 -12.51 5.70
CA GLU A 167 -3.22 -13.58 6.56
C GLU A 167 -1.78 -13.28 7.01
N LYS A 168 -0.95 -12.86 6.06
CA LYS A 168 0.46 -12.50 6.32
C LYS A 168 0.61 -11.06 6.83
N GLY A 169 -0.37 -10.19 6.61
CA GLY A 169 -0.33 -8.77 6.93
C GLY A 169 0.77 -8.04 6.17
N VAL A 170 0.89 -8.28 4.85
CA VAL A 170 1.93 -7.70 3.99
C VAL A 170 1.41 -7.48 2.56
N CYS A 171 1.93 -6.46 1.86
CA CYS A 171 1.66 -6.27 0.43
C CYS A 171 2.60 -7.14 -0.40
N GLU A 172 2.04 -7.93 -1.31
CA GLU A 172 2.75 -8.86 -2.18
C GLU A 172 2.43 -8.57 -3.65
N ALA A 173 3.33 -8.97 -4.54
CA ALA A 173 3.10 -8.89 -5.98
C ALA A 173 1.86 -9.73 -6.38
N LEU A 174 0.99 -9.14 -7.20
CA LEU A 174 -0.20 -9.76 -7.78
C LEU A 174 0.00 -9.92 -9.28
N ASN A 175 -0.11 -11.16 -9.76
CA ASN A 175 -0.15 -11.45 -11.19
C ASN A 175 -1.58 -11.23 -11.74
N TYR A 176 -1.98 -9.97 -11.83
CA TYR A 176 -3.29 -9.60 -12.36
C TYR A 176 -3.39 -9.89 -13.85
N LYS A 177 -4.36 -10.72 -14.23
CA LYS A 177 -4.51 -11.27 -15.58
C LYS A 177 -5.14 -10.30 -16.60
N GLY A 178 -5.87 -9.29 -16.14
CA GLY A 178 -6.21 -8.12 -16.98
C GLY A 178 -7.63 -7.59 -16.90
N CYS A 179 -8.57 -8.38 -16.40
CA CYS A 179 -9.96 -8.01 -16.18
C CYS A 179 -10.49 -8.70 -14.93
N ALA A 180 -11.68 -8.29 -14.51
CA ALA A 180 -12.30 -8.71 -13.27
C ALA A 180 -11.33 -8.51 -12.09
N GLY A 181 -11.37 -9.41 -11.13
CA GLY A 181 -10.68 -9.23 -9.88
C GLY A 181 -11.43 -8.28 -8.95
N ASN A 182 -10.77 -7.91 -7.86
CA ASN A 182 -11.30 -6.94 -6.92
C ASN A 182 -10.30 -5.80 -6.67
N ARG A 183 -10.62 -4.92 -5.73
CA ARG A 183 -9.85 -3.70 -5.43
C ARG A 183 -8.73 -3.89 -4.42
N ASN A 184 -8.50 -5.11 -3.93
CA ASN A 184 -7.23 -5.46 -3.32
C ASN A 184 -6.13 -5.59 -4.38
N ARG A 185 -5.92 -4.51 -5.14
CA ARG A 185 -5.07 -4.44 -6.31
C ARG A 185 -4.59 -3.01 -6.52
N PHE A 186 -3.30 -2.81 -6.34
CA PHE A 186 -2.60 -1.53 -6.39
C PHE A 186 -1.57 -1.54 -7.51
N ARG A 187 -1.36 -0.38 -8.17
CA ARG A 187 -0.38 -0.26 -9.26
C ARG A 187 1.06 -0.35 -8.74
N ASP A 188 1.27 0.12 -7.52
CA ASP A 188 2.57 0.20 -6.87
C ASP A 188 2.50 -0.38 -5.45
N GLU A 189 3.60 -1.00 -5.00
CA GLU A 189 3.74 -1.53 -3.63
C GLU A 189 3.49 -0.41 -2.60
N LYS A 190 3.96 0.80 -2.94
CA LYS A 190 3.78 2.01 -2.13
C LYS A 190 2.32 2.36 -1.91
N ASP A 191 1.49 2.25 -2.93
CA ASP A 191 0.07 2.57 -2.79
C ASP A 191 -0.66 1.51 -1.97
N CYS A 192 -0.29 0.23 -2.13
CA CYS A 192 -0.76 -0.83 -1.24
C CYS A 192 -0.40 -0.52 0.23
N TRP A 193 0.83 -0.09 0.52
CA TRP A 193 1.21 0.28 1.88
C TRP A 193 0.45 1.50 2.40
N LYS A 194 0.25 2.55 1.59
CA LYS A 194 -0.52 3.73 2.01
C LYS A 194 -1.92 3.37 2.51
N VAL A 195 -2.58 2.44 1.81
CA VAL A 195 -3.96 2.05 2.12
C VAL A 195 -4.02 0.97 3.21
N CYS A 196 -3.13 -0.03 3.14
CA CYS A 196 -3.21 -1.23 3.96
C CYS A 196 -2.28 -1.27 5.18
N ALA A 197 -1.40 -0.28 5.39
CA ALA A 197 -0.47 -0.26 6.53
C ALA A 197 -1.16 -0.35 7.90
N LYS A 198 -2.39 0.15 8.03
CA LYS A 198 -3.20 0.04 9.25
C LYS A 198 -3.50 -1.42 9.65
N HIS A 199 -3.44 -2.35 8.69
CA HIS A 199 -3.63 -3.79 8.91
C HIS A 199 -2.31 -4.57 8.99
N MET A 200 -1.18 -3.91 8.75
CA MET A 200 0.14 -4.55 8.76
C MET A 200 0.68 -4.65 10.18
N LYS A 201 1.33 -5.77 10.47
CA LYS A 201 2.09 -5.93 11.72
C LYS A 201 3.33 -5.05 11.66
N THR A 202 3.79 -4.58 12.83
CA THR A 202 4.94 -3.68 12.97
C THR A 202 6.14 -4.09 12.12
N CYS A 203 6.51 -5.37 12.13
CA CYS A 203 7.71 -5.87 11.45
C CYS A 203 7.55 -6.02 9.92
N ASN A 204 6.33 -5.89 9.40
CA ASN A 204 6.06 -5.93 7.96
C ASN A 204 5.93 -4.52 7.37
N LEU A 205 5.79 -3.48 8.21
CA LEU A 205 5.70 -2.10 7.75
C LEU A 205 7.01 -1.67 7.06
N PRO A 206 6.95 -0.80 6.04
CA PRO A 206 8.15 -0.30 5.39
C PRO A 206 9.04 0.52 6.35
N LEU A 207 10.35 0.50 6.14
CA LEU A 207 11.27 1.36 6.89
C LEU A 207 11.05 2.80 6.46
N SER A 208 10.71 3.68 7.41
CA SER A 208 10.33 5.06 7.11
C SER A 208 11.14 6.06 7.93
N SER A 209 11.97 6.84 7.24
CA SER A 209 12.77 7.93 7.81
C SER A 209 11.91 9.10 8.32
N GLY A 210 10.62 9.15 7.96
CA GLY A 210 9.75 10.27 8.29
C GLY A 210 10.21 11.60 7.68
N TYR A 211 9.86 12.71 8.30
CA TYR A 211 10.25 14.07 7.88
C TYR A 211 10.79 14.88 9.07
N ALA A 212 11.50 15.97 8.77
CA ALA A 212 12.02 16.88 9.78
C ALA A 212 10.90 17.84 10.22
N CYS A 213 10.75 18.06 11.52
CA CYS A 213 9.73 18.97 12.06
C CYS A 213 10.32 19.93 13.10
N GLY A 214 9.79 21.15 13.15
CA GLY A 214 10.45 22.31 13.77
C GLY A 214 10.75 22.22 15.27
N HIS A 215 10.00 21.41 16.03
CA HIS A 215 10.24 21.25 17.47
C HIS A 215 11.37 20.26 17.81
N HIS A 216 11.75 19.40 16.85
CA HIS A 216 12.98 18.62 16.93
C HIS A 216 14.06 19.44 16.22
N LYS A 217 15.06 19.96 16.96
CA LYS A 217 16.14 20.84 16.47
C LYS A 217 17.05 20.18 15.40
N GLY A 218 16.49 19.72 14.29
CA GLY A 218 17.16 19.21 13.08
C GLY A 218 18.00 17.94 13.24
N LYS A 219 18.07 17.30 14.41
CA LYS A 219 18.95 16.13 14.61
C LYS A 219 18.23 14.83 14.29
N ALA A 220 18.49 14.30 13.10
CA ALA A 220 18.10 12.95 12.75
C ALA A 220 18.71 11.94 13.74
N VAL A 221 17.89 11.00 14.21
CA VAL A 221 18.27 9.99 15.20
C VAL A 221 18.48 8.66 14.50
N ARG A 222 19.58 7.99 14.83
CA ARG A 222 19.87 6.63 14.37
C ARG A 222 18.91 5.64 15.02
N VAL A 223 18.24 4.84 14.20
CA VAL A 223 17.27 3.83 14.60
C VAL A 223 17.42 2.58 13.73
N TYR A 224 16.70 1.51 14.09
CA TYR A 224 16.68 0.22 13.39
C TYR A 224 15.25 -0.13 12.99
N GLY A 225 15.06 -0.80 11.87
CA GLY A 225 13.78 -1.35 11.43
C GLY A 225 13.98 -2.69 10.76
N TYR A 226 13.02 -3.60 10.89
CA TYR A 226 13.12 -4.93 10.30
C TYR A 226 12.68 -4.90 8.84
N ASN A 227 13.56 -5.33 7.95
CA ASN A 227 13.24 -5.49 6.53
C ASN A 227 13.00 -6.99 6.25
N PRO A 228 11.76 -7.42 5.96
CA PRO A 228 11.46 -8.81 5.67
C PRO A 228 12.06 -9.30 4.34
N LYS A 229 12.35 -8.41 3.37
CA LYS A 229 12.98 -8.78 2.10
C LYS A 229 14.44 -9.22 2.29
N SER A 230 15.17 -8.53 3.17
CA SER A 230 16.55 -8.88 3.50
C SER A 230 16.65 -9.77 4.75
N GLU A 231 15.55 -10.02 5.43
CA GLU A 231 15.44 -10.66 6.75
C GLU A 231 16.40 -10.08 7.81
N LYS A 232 16.62 -8.76 7.78
CA LYS A 232 17.61 -8.08 8.63
C LYS A 232 17.01 -6.86 9.31
N CYS A 233 17.49 -6.57 10.52
CA CYS A 233 17.30 -5.25 11.12
C CYS A 233 18.26 -4.25 10.49
N GLU A 234 17.73 -3.41 9.62
CA GLU A 234 18.52 -2.37 8.94
C GLU A 234 18.53 -1.09 9.75
N ARG A 235 19.70 -0.47 9.85
CA ARG A 235 19.87 0.82 10.50
C ARG A 235 19.54 1.95 9.53
N PHE A 236 18.79 2.94 9.99
CA PHE A 236 18.42 4.14 9.23
C PHE A 236 18.39 5.40 10.10
N MET A 237 18.17 6.56 9.48
CA MET A 237 18.11 7.87 10.16
C MET A 237 16.67 8.38 10.19
N TYR A 238 16.07 8.42 11.37
CA TYR A 238 14.74 9.01 11.58
C TYR A 238 14.84 10.52 11.72
N LYS A 239 14.09 11.26 10.91
CA LYS A 239 14.17 12.73 10.81
C LYS A 239 13.44 13.48 11.92
N GLY A 240 12.60 12.78 12.70
CA GLY A 240 11.99 13.31 13.93
C GLY A 240 10.47 13.24 13.98
N CYS A 241 9.77 13.39 12.85
CA CYS A 241 8.31 13.29 12.78
C CYS A 241 7.84 12.30 11.72
N GLY A 242 6.58 11.88 11.81
CA GLY A 242 5.99 10.87 10.95
C GLY A 242 6.67 9.51 11.12
N GLY A 243 6.84 8.80 10.00
CA GLY A 243 7.28 7.41 9.99
C GLY A 243 6.22 6.46 10.56
N ASN A 244 6.64 5.27 10.96
CA ASN A 244 5.76 4.26 11.55
C ASN A 244 6.44 3.54 12.73
N ASN A 245 5.79 2.48 13.21
CA ASN A 245 6.20 1.70 14.37
C ASN A 245 7.34 0.70 14.09
N ASN A 246 7.72 0.47 12.83
CA ASN A 246 8.92 -0.32 12.49
C ASN A 246 10.19 0.50 12.72
N LYS A 247 10.38 0.93 13.96
CA LYS A 247 11.40 1.86 14.39
C LYS A 247 11.79 1.58 15.83
N PHE A 248 12.99 1.04 16.00
CA PHE A 248 13.56 0.62 17.27
C PHE A 248 14.82 1.42 17.59
N ARG A 249 15.05 1.72 18.86
CA ARG A 249 16.24 2.48 19.29
C ARG A 249 17.52 1.68 19.18
N THR A 250 17.46 0.38 19.41
CA THR A 250 18.63 -0.51 19.37
C THR A 250 18.43 -1.67 18.39
N ALA A 251 19.53 -2.21 17.87
CA ALA A 251 19.48 -3.41 17.02
C ALA A 251 18.87 -4.59 17.80
N ARG A 252 19.23 -4.76 19.08
CA ARG A 252 18.68 -5.78 19.97
C ARG A 252 17.15 -5.75 20.02
N ASP A 253 16.57 -4.57 20.22
CA ASP A 253 15.11 -4.43 20.28
C ASP A 253 14.47 -4.85 18.96
N CYS A 254 15.01 -4.40 17.82
CA CYS A 254 14.54 -4.81 16.51
C CYS A 254 14.60 -6.34 16.31
N TRP A 255 15.75 -6.95 16.57
CA TRP A 255 15.93 -8.40 16.38
C TRP A 255 15.03 -9.21 17.32
N ASN A 256 14.88 -8.77 18.58
CA ASN A 256 14.02 -9.43 19.56
C ASN A 256 12.54 -9.26 19.26
N THR A 257 12.12 -8.13 18.69
CA THR A 257 10.71 -7.92 18.35
C THR A 257 10.33 -8.62 17.05
N CYS A 258 11.20 -8.56 16.02
CA CYS A 258 10.82 -8.92 14.66
C CYS A 258 11.43 -10.21 14.13
N ALA A 259 12.45 -10.78 14.78
CA ALA A 259 13.17 -11.94 14.27
C ALA A 259 13.29 -13.08 15.30
N ARG A 260 12.41 -13.12 16.31
CA ARG A 260 12.42 -14.16 17.36
C ARG A 260 12.34 -15.59 16.83
N ALA A 261 11.52 -15.82 15.80
CA ALA A 261 11.37 -17.12 15.15
C ALA A 261 12.20 -17.23 13.86
N SER A 262 13.10 -16.28 13.59
CA SER A 262 13.90 -16.27 12.37
C SER A 262 14.96 -17.37 12.40
N SER A 263 15.16 -18.04 11.27
CA SER A 263 16.30 -18.93 11.05
C SER A 263 17.62 -18.16 10.94
N ASN A 264 17.57 -16.83 10.78
CA ASN A 264 18.73 -15.96 10.64
C ASN A 264 19.66 -16.08 11.85
N ASN A 265 20.91 -16.47 11.59
CA ASN A 265 21.92 -16.67 12.61
C ASN A 265 22.21 -15.41 13.43
N CYS A 266 22.03 -14.22 12.87
CA CYS A 266 22.24 -12.95 13.55
C CYS A 266 21.21 -12.66 14.66
N ALA A 267 20.03 -13.29 14.59
CA ALA A 267 18.99 -13.18 15.61
C ALA A 267 19.24 -14.10 16.81
N LYS A 268 20.08 -15.13 16.65
CA LYS A 268 20.32 -16.15 17.66
C LYS A 268 21.30 -15.68 18.73
N ASP A 269 21.19 -16.29 19.90
CA ASP A 269 22.19 -16.11 20.95
C ASP A 269 23.54 -16.73 20.51
N PRO A 270 24.66 -16.00 20.63
CA PRO A 270 25.98 -16.53 20.30
C PRO A 270 26.45 -17.69 21.18
N ASN A 271 25.78 -17.98 22.30
CA ASN A 271 26.15 -19.00 23.28
C ASN A 271 27.63 -18.85 23.66
N LEU A 272 27.96 -17.67 24.21
CA LEU A 272 29.32 -17.37 24.64
C LEU A 272 29.66 -18.32 25.79
N ASN A 273 30.74 -19.10 25.62
CA ASN A 273 31.32 -19.83 26.74
C ASN A 273 31.86 -18.79 27.73
N VAL A 274 31.52 -18.95 29.01
CA VAL A 274 31.71 -17.92 30.05
C VAL A 274 33.16 -17.44 30.20
N ASP A 275 34.17 -18.18 29.71
CA ASP A 275 35.58 -17.87 30.00
C ASP A 275 36.52 -17.67 28.81
N GLY A 276 36.03 -17.59 27.55
CA GLY A 276 36.94 -17.43 26.38
C GLY A 276 37.98 -18.56 26.21
N ILE A 277 37.79 -19.66 26.93
CA ILE A 277 38.58 -20.89 26.86
C ILE A 277 38.07 -21.66 25.64
N GLY A 278 38.89 -21.72 24.60
CA GLY A 278 38.56 -22.38 23.34
C GLY A 278 39.73 -22.22 22.38
N ILE A 279 39.79 -23.05 21.34
CA ILE A 279 40.90 -23.01 20.36
C ILE A 279 40.45 -22.42 19.02
N TYR A 280 39.16 -22.42 18.72
CA TYR A 280 38.63 -21.90 17.46
C TYR A 280 38.17 -20.46 17.63
N GLN A 281 38.98 -19.52 17.17
CA GLN A 281 38.58 -18.12 17.07
C GLN A 281 37.48 -17.95 16.02
N ARG A 282 36.39 -17.27 16.38
CA ARG A 282 35.27 -16.95 15.50
C ARG A 282 34.68 -15.60 15.85
N TYR A 283 33.97 -15.01 14.90
CA TYR A 283 33.21 -13.79 15.09
C TYR A 283 31.75 -14.10 15.39
N TYR A 284 31.09 -13.25 16.18
CA TYR A 284 29.66 -13.30 16.42
C TYR A 284 29.11 -11.88 16.38
N TYR A 285 27.84 -11.75 16.03
CA TYR A 285 27.15 -10.47 16.03
C TYR A 285 26.53 -10.19 17.40
N ASP A 286 27.05 -9.17 18.08
CA ASP A 286 26.47 -8.62 19.29
C ASP A 286 25.38 -7.62 18.94
N ARG A 287 24.13 -8.03 19.15
CA ARG A 287 22.93 -7.22 18.89
C ARG A 287 22.80 -6.00 19.82
N GLY A 288 23.44 -6.02 20.99
CA GLY A 288 23.43 -4.88 21.91
C GLY A 288 24.27 -3.72 21.41
N ASP A 289 25.47 -4.06 20.94
CA ASP A 289 26.43 -3.07 20.46
C ASP A 289 26.33 -2.78 18.97
N ASP A 290 25.52 -3.57 18.24
CA ASP A 290 25.48 -3.59 16.77
C ASP A 290 26.88 -3.77 16.15
N LYS A 291 27.63 -4.74 16.69
CA LYS A 291 29.04 -5.00 16.33
C LYS A 291 29.32 -6.48 16.18
N CYS A 292 30.18 -6.81 15.23
CA CYS A 292 30.80 -8.12 15.14
C CYS A 292 32.01 -8.15 16.06
N LYS A 293 31.94 -8.98 17.11
CA LYS A 293 33.01 -9.23 18.08
C LYS A 293 33.59 -10.61 17.83
N PHE A 294 34.79 -10.90 18.33
CA PHE A 294 35.34 -12.25 18.30
C PHE A 294 35.42 -12.86 19.69
N THR A 295 35.39 -14.18 19.75
CA THR A 295 35.73 -14.97 20.94
C THR A 295 36.29 -16.32 20.48
N ARG A 296 36.74 -17.15 21.44
CA ARG A 296 37.19 -18.52 21.17
C ARG A 296 36.12 -19.53 21.59
N PHE A 297 35.89 -20.52 20.74
CA PHE A 297 34.93 -21.61 20.96
C PHE A 297 35.66 -22.96 20.97
N PHE A 298 35.08 -23.96 21.66
CA PHE A 298 35.61 -25.33 21.70
C PHE A 298 35.32 -26.15 20.43
N THR A 299 34.27 -25.80 19.68
CA THR A 299 33.88 -26.51 18.46
C THR A 299 34.18 -25.70 17.21
N LYS A 300 34.62 -26.40 16.16
CA LYS A 300 34.91 -25.83 14.84
C LYS A 300 33.64 -25.46 14.06
N SER A 301 32.50 -26.12 14.34
CA SER A 301 31.24 -25.95 13.60
C SER A 301 30.62 -24.57 13.84
N ASN A 302 30.04 -24.00 12.79
CA ASN A 302 29.29 -22.74 12.82
C ASN A 302 27.79 -22.96 12.54
N ASP A 303 27.36 -24.22 12.33
CA ASP A 303 26.09 -24.52 11.68
C ASP A 303 24.90 -24.06 12.53
N GLY A 304 24.10 -23.18 11.95
CA GLY A 304 22.89 -22.65 12.56
C GLY A 304 23.12 -21.76 13.80
N LYS A 305 24.34 -21.28 14.05
CA LYS A 305 24.68 -20.42 15.22
C LYS A 305 25.09 -19.02 14.78
N ASN A 306 25.00 -18.06 15.70
CA ASN A 306 25.55 -16.71 15.53
C ASN A 306 27.09 -16.77 15.61
N ARG A 307 27.73 -17.32 14.56
CA ARG A 307 29.16 -17.62 14.52
C ARG A 307 29.68 -17.60 13.07
N PHE A 308 30.75 -16.85 12.83
CA PHE A 308 31.30 -16.56 11.51
C PHE A 308 32.82 -16.73 11.51
N TYR A 309 33.41 -17.07 10.36
CA TYR A 309 34.87 -17.25 10.24
C TYR A 309 35.61 -15.91 10.24
N THR A 310 35.04 -14.90 9.59
CA THR A 310 35.67 -13.59 9.44
C THR A 310 34.76 -12.46 9.92
N VAL A 311 35.36 -11.33 10.29
CA VAL A 311 34.59 -10.13 10.62
C VAL A 311 33.77 -9.63 9.43
N THR A 312 34.31 -9.74 8.21
CA THR A 312 33.65 -9.32 6.98
C THR A 312 32.39 -10.15 6.71
N GLU A 313 32.46 -11.47 6.89
CA GLU A 313 31.30 -12.36 6.80
C GLU A 313 30.22 -11.98 7.81
N CYS A 314 30.59 -11.83 9.09
CA CYS A 314 29.66 -11.40 10.12
C CYS A 314 29.00 -10.05 9.80
N GLN A 315 29.79 -9.08 9.31
CA GLN A 315 29.26 -7.75 8.96
C GLN A 315 28.32 -7.82 7.77
N LYS A 316 28.66 -8.56 6.72
CA LYS A 316 27.82 -8.73 5.53
C LYS A 316 26.49 -9.41 5.86
N GLU A 317 26.54 -10.43 6.72
CA GLU A 317 25.34 -11.18 7.10
C GLU A 317 24.47 -10.42 8.10
N CYS A 318 25.05 -9.79 9.13
CA CYS A 318 24.27 -9.25 10.24
C CYS A 318 24.05 -7.75 10.23
N LYS A 319 24.89 -6.97 9.54
CA LYS A 319 24.76 -5.52 9.49
C LYS A 319 24.15 -5.10 8.16
N ALA A 320 23.04 -4.39 8.25
CA ALA A 320 22.39 -3.79 7.09
C ALA A 320 22.13 -2.30 7.35
N TYR A 321 22.22 -1.52 6.28
CA TYR A 321 21.91 -0.10 6.29
C TYR A 321 20.83 0.12 5.25
N TYR A 322 19.73 0.74 5.68
CA TYR A 322 18.66 1.10 4.78
C TYR A 322 19.18 2.14 3.79
N LYS A 323 19.19 1.78 2.51
CA LYS A 323 19.71 2.63 1.43
C LYS A 323 18.72 3.70 0.97
N GLY A 324 17.52 3.73 1.54
CA GLY A 324 16.49 4.70 1.20
C GLY A 324 15.80 4.35 -0.11
N GLU A 325 14.53 3.98 -0.02
CA GLU A 325 13.58 4.12 -1.12
C GLU A 325 12.35 4.85 -0.60
N THR A 326 12.24 6.11 -1.03
CA THR A 326 11.11 7.04 -0.92
C THR A 326 10.80 7.60 0.48
N ASN A 327 10.69 8.93 0.56
CA ASN A 327 9.99 9.60 1.66
C ASN A 327 8.51 9.16 1.59
N TRP A 328 8.01 8.56 2.68
CA TRP A 328 6.70 7.88 2.71
C TRP A 328 5.53 8.79 3.11
N MET A 329 5.80 10.02 3.55
CA MET A 329 4.81 11.01 3.97
C MET A 329 5.36 12.42 3.75
N GLU A 330 5.28 12.91 2.51
CA GLU A 330 5.47 14.35 2.24
C GLU A 330 4.15 15.11 2.11
N ASP A 331 3.00 14.44 2.26
CA ASP A 331 1.68 15.07 2.25
C ASP A 331 0.99 14.97 3.62
#